data_AF-A0A7V4J1K9-F1
#
_entry.id   AF-A0A7V4J1K9-F1
#
_cell.length_a   1.000
_cell.length_b   1.000
_cell.length_c   1.000
_cell.angle_alpha   90.00
_cell.angle_beta   90.00
_cell.angle_gamma   90.00
#
_symmetry.space_group_name_H-M   'P 1'
#
loop_
_entity.id
_entity.type
_entity.pdbx_description
1 polymer ?
#
loop_
_entity_poly.entity_id
_entity_poly.type
_entity_poly.pdbx_seq_one_letter_code
_entity_poly.pdbx_strand_id
1 'polypeptide(L)'
;MQITLGNLQGLPVVVTEVIAGNSKFVPENPIILNPLKIAQPVAHRKCLFKPVNKNMEWKEGMQSNLVVRYKILGSSIERMEKVLPWLPINERFAASDVMRRKINIREYEFLTIREPEHRIIMKSEKISVKKDLIIPSGYTFVVSGGTTIILSEGAMIVSFSPIKILGEEDNPVILRSDDGTGQGIVVIGAHETSFMEHVVFDNLTPPVRQGWELTGAVTFYESPVIIQNCVFQNCRAEDTLNIIRSEFSVINSLFRDAQSDAIDCDFCEGEILDSSFVSCIGDAVDVSGSNIKIRNITASKIGDKGISAGEKSYVDAAGVSVTESFIGTASKDLSTVKMRNVYMETNKYGFAIYQKKPEYGPAELIATNAYYNHVEQFVLLEEGSYGKMNNTVLQPNVKSAMSLLYGKE
;
A
#
# COMPACT_ATOMS: atom_id res chain seq x y z
N MET A 1 -32.07 29.14 7.91
CA MET A 1 -30.79 28.39 8.06
C MET A 1 -30.90 27.08 7.31
N GLN A 2 -29.87 26.70 6.56
CA GLN A 2 -29.82 25.44 5.84
C GLN A 2 -28.73 24.55 6.43
N ILE A 3 -29.07 23.32 6.80
CA ILE A 3 -28.14 22.31 7.30
C ILE A 3 -28.35 21.00 6.54
N THR A 4 -27.28 20.30 6.21
CA THR A 4 -27.35 18.95 5.65
C THR A 4 -27.20 17.94 6.79
N LEU A 5 -28.21 17.07 6.98
CA LEU A 5 -28.24 16.09 8.07
C LEU A 5 -28.29 14.66 7.51
N GLY A 6 -27.63 13.72 8.19
CA GLY A 6 -27.68 12.28 7.90
C GLY A 6 -28.00 11.48 9.16
N ASN A 7 -28.70 10.35 9.01
CA ASN A 7 -29.09 9.49 10.13
C ASN A 7 -28.18 8.26 10.20
N LEU A 8 -27.47 8.11 11.32
CA LEU A 8 -26.58 6.97 11.58
C LEU A 8 -27.30 5.78 12.23
N GLN A 9 -28.56 5.94 12.63
CA GLN A 9 -29.32 4.91 13.34
C GLN A 9 -30.01 3.96 12.38
N GLY A 10 -30.22 2.71 12.83
CA GLY A 10 -30.99 1.70 12.10
C GLY A 10 -32.50 1.96 12.06
N LEU A 11 -32.99 3.03 12.69
CA LEU A 11 -34.41 3.42 12.71
C LEU A 11 -34.59 4.85 12.19
N PRO A 12 -35.74 5.18 11.56
CA PRO A 12 -36.03 6.53 11.11
C PRO A 12 -36.15 7.51 12.29
N VAL A 13 -35.64 8.73 12.10
CA VAL A 13 -35.66 9.78 13.12
C VAL A 13 -36.40 11.03 12.62
N VAL A 14 -37.06 11.72 13.54
CA VAL A 14 -37.73 13.01 13.32
C VAL A 14 -36.89 14.11 13.95
N VAL A 15 -36.43 15.06 13.15
CA VAL A 15 -35.69 16.22 13.64
C VAL A 15 -36.69 17.26 14.13
N THR A 16 -36.53 17.71 15.38
CA THR A 16 -37.47 18.63 16.03
C THR A 16 -36.92 20.05 16.15
N GLU A 17 -35.63 20.20 16.42
CA GLU A 17 -34.99 21.50 16.63
C GLU A 17 -33.50 21.44 16.29
N VAL A 18 -32.93 22.57 15.91
CA VAL A 18 -31.48 22.81 15.89
C VAL A 18 -31.16 23.95 16.84
N ILE A 19 -30.13 23.76 17.65
CA ILE A 19 -29.66 24.71 18.66
C ILE A 19 -28.25 25.17 18.25
N ALA A 20 -28.04 26.49 18.24
CA ALA A 20 -26.73 27.12 18.01
C ALA A 20 -26.46 28.12 19.14
N GLY A 21 -25.63 27.73 20.11
CA GLY A 21 -25.47 28.50 21.35
C GLY A 21 -26.82 28.67 22.08
N ASN A 22 -27.25 29.91 22.32
CA ASN A 22 -28.54 30.21 22.96
C ASN A 22 -29.72 30.31 21.98
N SER A 23 -29.49 30.02 20.71
CA SER A 23 -30.48 30.23 19.66
C SER A 23 -31.10 28.93 19.19
N LYS A 24 -32.40 28.98 18.88
CA LYS A 24 -33.21 27.83 18.50
C LYS A 24 -33.81 28.02 17.12
N PHE A 25 -33.76 26.95 16.34
CA PHE A 25 -34.29 26.89 15.00
C PHE A 25 -35.19 25.67 14.85
N VAL A 26 -36.39 25.86 14.31
CA VAL A 26 -37.34 24.77 14.08
C VAL A 26 -37.45 24.47 12.60
N PRO A 27 -37.69 23.21 12.21
CA PRO A 27 -37.92 22.84 10.82
C PRO A 27 -39.03 23.69 10.18
N GLU A 28 -38.84 24.12 8.94
CA GLU A 28 -39.92 24.78 8.19
C GLU A 28 -41.04 23.80 7.83
N ASN A 29 -40.67 22.54 7.58
CA ASN A 29 -41.55 21.41 7.32
C ASN A 29 -41.09 20.20 8.16
N PRO A 30 -41.95 19.20 8.44
CA PRO A 30 -41.53 17.98 9.14
C PRO A 30 -40.33 17.31 8.46
N ILE A 31 -39.23 17.12 9.20
CA ILE A 31 -38.04 16.44 8.71
C ILE A 31 -38.00 15.04 9.30
N ILE A 32 -38.15 14.04 8.43
CA ILE A 32 -37.89 12.64 8.74
C ILE A 32 -36.65 12.21 7.96
N LEU A 33 -35.68 11.61 8.66
CA LEU A 33 -34.49 11.01 8.08
C LEU A 33 -34.62 9.48 8.14
N ASN A 34 -34.41 8.83 6.99
CA ASN A 34 -34.52 7.38 6.85
C ASN A 34 -33.43 6.64 7.64
N PRO A 35 -33.64 5.37 8.01
CA PRO A 35 -32.62 4.57 8.68
C PRO A 35 -31.38 4.35 7.79
N LEU A 36 -30.22 4.17 8.43
CA LEU A 36 -29.01 3.69 7.77
C LEU A 36 -29.23 2.26 7.27
N LYS A 37 -29.00 2.04 5.97
CA LYS A 37 -29.02 0.70 5.37
C LYS A 37 -27.64 0.05 5.53
N ILE A 38 -27.63 -1.23 5.87
CA ILE A 38 -26.40 -2.02 6.01
C ILE A 38 -25.61 -1.93 4.70
N ALA A 39 -24.29 -1.70 4.82
CA ALA A 39 -23.35 -1.57 3.72
C ALA A 39 -23.63 -0.44 2.70
N GLN A 40 -24.43 0.57 3.07
CA GLN A 40 -24.63 1.78 2.26
C GLN A 40 -24.12 3.04 2.98
N PRO A 41 -23.62 4.05 2.24
CA PRO A 41 -23.29 5.34 2.82
C PRO A 41 -24.51 5.98 3.49
N VAL A 42 -24.24 6.85 4.46
CA VAL A 42 -25.27 7.64 5.14
C VAL A 42 -25.95 8.55 4.12
N ALA A 43 -27.27 8.41 3.96
CA ALA A 43 -28.03 9.32 3.13
C ALA A 43 -28.14 10.69 3.81
N HIS A 44 -27.67 11.73 3.13
CA HIS A 44 -27.75 13.10 3.61
C HIS A 44 -28.91 13.85 2.96
N ARG A 45 -29.62 14.66 3.75
CA ARG A 45 -30.74 15.49 3.30
C ARG A 45 -30.51 16.95 3.65
N LYS A 46 -30.68 17.85 2.67
CA LYS A 46 -30.73 19.29 2.91
C LYS A 46 -32.01 19.63 3.67
N CYS A 47 -31.85 20.28 4.82
CA CYS A 47 -32.91 20.59 5.76
C CYS A 47 -32.96 22.10 6.01
N LEU A 48 -34.17 22.66 5.96
CA LEU A 48 -34.42 24.09 6.14
C LEU A 48 -35.04 24.34 7.52
N PHE A 49 -34.48 25.32 8.22
CA PHE A 49 -34.91 25.71 9.54
C PHE A 49 -35.11 27.22 9.63
N LYS A 50 -36.17 27.63 10.33
CA LYS A 50 -36.49 29.01 10.66
C LYS A 50 -36.16 29.31 12.12
N PRO A 51 -35.64 30.50 12.44
CA PRO A 51 -35.37 30.87 13.83
C PRO A 51 -36.70 30.99 14.59
N VAL A 52 -36.69 30.56 15.86
CA VAL A 52 -37.85 30.74 16.75
C VAL A 52 -38.03 32.21 17.11
N ASN A 53 -36.94 32.97 17.25
CA ASN A 53 -36.94 34.40 17.50
C ASN A 53 -36.76 35.17 16.19
N LYS A 54 -37.73 36.02 15.82
CA LYS A 54 -37.75 36.75 14.53
C LYS A 54 -36.61 37.77 14.35
N ASN A 55 -35.98 38.21 15.43
CA ASN A 55 -34.89 39.21 15.41
C ASN A 55 -33.49 38.57 15.48
N MET A 56 -33.38 37.28 15.20
CA MET A 56 -32.11 36.57 15.31
C MET A 56 -31.31 36.66 14.00
N GLU A 57 -30.08 37.14 14.11
CA GLU A 57 -29.09 37.10 13.02
C GLU A 57 -28.09 35.96 13.23
N TRP A 58 -27.71 35.31 12.13
CA TRP A 58 -26.65 34.30 12.12
C TRP A 58 -25.29 34.98 12.33
N LYS A 59 -24.51 34.52 13.32
CA LYS A 59 -23.17 35.06 13.59
C LYS A 59 -22.09 34.07 13.18
N GLU A 60 -20.97 34.60 12.72
CA GLU A 60 -19.77 33.84 12.39
C GLU A 60 -19.29 33.03 13.62
N GLY A 61 -18.96 31.75 13.42
CA GLY A 61 -18.59 30.83 14.50
C GLY A 61 -19.74 30.02 15.13
N MET A 62 -21.02 30.31 14.82
CA MET A 62 -22.15 29.49 15.31
C MET A 62 -22.15 28.05 14.79
N GLN A 63 -21.50 27.80 13.65
CA GLN A 63 -21.41 26.49 12.99
C GLN A 63 -20.65 25.41 13.79
N SER A 64 -19.70 25.79 14.66
CA SER A 64 -18.86 24.83 15.39
C SER A 64 -19.54 24.20 16.62
N ASN A 65 -20.70 24.73 17.02
CA ASN A 65 -21.45 24.35 18.22
C ASN A 65 -22.92 24.02 17.93
N LEU A 66 -23.22 23.54 16.71
CA LEU A 66 -24.57 23.12 16.35
C LEU A 66 -24.95 21.81 17.05
N VAL A 67 -26.15 21.78 17.63
CA VAL A 67 -26.75 20.60 18.24
C VAL A 67 -28.11 20.35 17.59
N VAL A 68 -28.37 19.12 17.16
CA VAL A 68 -29.67 18.69 16.62
C VAL A 68 -30.43 17.95 17.71
N ARG A 69 -31.67 18.37 17.94
CA ARG A 69 -32.65 17.64 18.74
C ARG A 69 -33.53 16.80 17.82
N TYR A 70 -33.71 15.53 18.17
CA TYR A 70 -34.51 14.59 17.40
C TYR A 70 -35.15 13.55 18.29
N LYS A 71 -36.07 12.77 17.71
CA LYS A 71 -36.67 11.58 18.32
C LYS A 71 -36.72 10.44 17.31
N ILE A 72 -36.67 9.20 17.77
CA ILE A 72 -36.99 8.05 16.91
C ILE A 72 -38.47 8.17 16.51
N LEU A 73 -38.79 7.93 15.24
CA LEU A 73 -40.16 8.03 14.75
C LEU A 73 -41.07 7.08 15.54
N GLY A 74 -42.12 7.64 16.16
CA GLY A 74 -43.03 6.89 17.06
C GLY A 74 -42.64 6.91 18.55
N SER A 75 -41.46 7.43 18.91
CA SER A 75 -41.04 7.62 20.30
C SER A 75 -41.40 9.01 20.82
N SER A 76 -41.62 9.12 22.14
CA SER A 76 -41.74 10.40 22.86
C SER A 76 -40.41 10.89 23.45
N ILE A 77 -39.35 10.09 23.38
CA ILE A 77 -38.05 10.41 23.98
C ILE A 77 -37.27 11.32 23.03
N GLU A 78 -36.93 12.51 23.51
CA GLU A 78 -36.04 13.43 22.79
C GLU A 78 -34.57 13.15 23.09
N ARG A 79 -33.74 13.28 22.06
CA ARG A 79 -32.29 13.12 22.11
C ARG A 79 -31.64 14.35 21.48
N MET A 80 -30.39 14.62 21.88
CA MET A 80 -29.60 15.73 21.36
C MET A 80 -28.23 15.23 20.94
N GLU A 81 -27.78 15.62 19.75
CA GLU A 81 -26.46 15.25 19.22
C GLU A 81 -25.75 16.45 18.60
N LYS A 82 -24.43 16.52 18.78
CA LYS A 82 -23.62 17.56 18.14
C LYS A 82 -23.53 17.32 16.64
N VAL A 83 -23.78 18.35 15.85
CA VAL A 83 -23.55 18.31 14.40
C VAL A 83 -22.05 18.46 14.17
N LEU A 84 -21.44 17.43 13.59
CA LEU A 84 -20.04 17.51 13.18
C LEU A 84 -19.92 18.35 11.91
N PRO A 85 -18.99 19.32 11.83
CA PRO A 85 -18.84 20.22 10.69
C PRO A 85 -18.07 19.57 9.52
N TRP A 86 -18.26 18.27 9.28
CA TRP A 86 -17.65 17.60 8.14
C TRP A 86 -18.51 17.79 6.89
N LEU A 87 -17.88 18.12 5.77
CA LEU A 87 -18.55 18.13 4.48
C LEU A 87 -19.11 16.73 4.19
N PRO A 88 -20.37 16.60 3.72
CA PRO A 88 -20.86 15.34 3.18
C PRO A 88 -19.87 14.85 2.13
N ILE A 89 -19.59 13.53 2.09
CA ILE A 89 -18.76 12.90 1.07
C ILE A 89 -19.10 13.52 -0.28
N ASN A 90 -18.13 14.22 -0.87
CA ASN A 90 -18.31 14.92 -2.14
C ASN A 90 -18.75 13.89 -3.19
N GLU A 91 -19.80 14.17 -3.97
CA GLU A 91 -20.24 13.30 -5.06
C GLU A 91 -19.09 12.96 -6.03
N ARG A 92 -18.08 13.85 -6.14
CA ARG A 92 -16.84 13.57 -6.88
C ARG A 92 -16.04 12.41 -6.30
N PHE A 93 -15.96 12.30 -4.97
CA PHE A 93 -15.28 11.20 -4.27
C PHE A 93 -15.99 9.86 -4.49
N ALA A 94 -17.34 9.85 -4.42
CA ALA A 94 -18.11 8.64 -4.70
C ALA A 94 -18.03 8.20 -6.18
N ALA A 95 -17.89 9.15 -7.11
CA ALA A 95 -17.68 8.86 -8.54
C ALA A 95 -16.23 8.42 -8.87
N SER A 96 -15.25 8.83 -8.06
CA SER A 96 -13.84 8.44 -8.22
C SER A 96 -13.44 7.18 -7.45
N ASP A 97 -14.28 6.71 -6.52
CA ASP A 97 -14.10 5.53 -5.67
C ASP A 97 -13.82 4.26 -6.50
N VAL A 98 -12.55 3.90 -6.62
CA VAL A 98 -12.08 2.75 -7.42
C VAL A 98 -12.70 1.45 -6.93
N MET A 99 -12.96 1.33 -5.63
CA MET A 99 -13.55 0.15 -5.00
C MET A 99 -15.04 -0.02 -5.35
N ARG A 100 -15.69 1.02 -5.87
CA ARG A 100 -17.12 1.01 -6.26
C ARG A 100 -17.35 1.29 -7.74
N ARG A 101 -16.28 1.34 -8.55
CA ARG A 101 -16.42 1.56 -9.99
C ARG A 101 -17.16 0.42 -10.67
N LYS A 102 -17.91 0.77 -11.72
CA LYS A 102 -18.59 -0.22 -12.55
C LYS A 102 -17.54 -1.02 -13.32
N ILE A 103 -17.74 -2.34 -13.31
CA ILE A 103 -16.96 -3.29 -14.10
C ILE A 103 -17.03 -2.90 -15.58
N ASN A 104 -15.88 -2.87 -16.25
CA ASN A 104 -15.77 -2.43 -17.65
C ASN A 104 -15.11 -3.46 -18.57
N ILE A 105 -14.96 -4.71 -18.14
CA ILE A 105 -14.33 -5.78 -18.96
C ILE A 105 -15.02 -6.01 -20.31
N ARG A 106 -16.31 -5.65 -20.45
CA ARG A 106 -17.06 -5.77 -21.71
C ARG A 106 -16.85 -4.59 -22.67
N GLU A 107 -16.14 -3.55 -22.24
CA GLU A 107 -15.81 -2.38 -23.05
C GLU A 107 -14.54 -2.58 -23.88
N TYR A 108 -13.78 -3.65 -23.63
CA TYR A 108 -12.49 -3.91 -24.25
C TYR A 108 -12.54 -5.13 -25.17
N GLU A 109 -12.35 -4.91 -26.47
CA GLU A 109 -12.38 -5.97 -27.50
C GLU A 109 -11.24 -6.99 -27.37
N PHE A 110 -10.12 -6.62 -26.74
CA PHE A 110 -8.98 -7.51 -26.51
C PHE A 110 -9.19 -8.50 -25.36
N LEU A 111 -10.33 -8.45 -24.67
CA LEU A 111 -10.67 -9.38 -23.59
C LEU A 111 -11.65 -10.44 -24.08
N THR A 112 -11.30 -11.70 -23.84
CA THR A 112 -12.19 -12.85 -24.02
C THR A 112 -12.70 -13.33 -22.67
N ILE A 113 -14.01 -13.26 -22.46
CA ILE A 113 -14.66 -13.71 -21.22
C ILE A 113 -15.15 -15.15 -21.43
N ARG A 114 -14.59 -16.09 -20.67
CA ARG A 114 -14.99 -17.50 -20.62
C ARG A 114 -15.85 -17.71 -19.37
N GLU A 115 -17.13 -17.34 -19.46
CA GLU A 115 -18.08 -17.45 -18.35
C GLU A 115 -18.11 -18.86 -17.71
N PRO A 116 -18.14 -19.99 -18.45
CA PRO A 116 -18.17 -21.33 -17.84
C PRO A 116 -16.90 -21.71 -17.07
N GLU A 117 -15.77 -21.08 -17.40
CA GLU A 117 -14.47 -21.34 -16.75
C GLU A 117 -14.17 -20.29 -15.67
N HIS A 118 -15.02 -19.26 -15.52
CA HIS A 118 -14.73 -18.09 -14.70
C HIS A 118 -13.36 -17.46 -15.05
N ARG A 119 -13.06 -17.31 -16.35
CA ARG A 119 -11.78 -16.73 -16.82
C ARG A 119 -11.98 -15.51 -17.70
N ILE A 120 -11.13 -14.50 -17.48
CA ILE A 120 -11.02 -13.34 -18.36
C ILE A 120 -9.63 -13.40 -18.97
N ILE A 121 -9.56 -13.58 -20.29
CA ILE A 121 -8.31 -13.83 -21.00
C ILE A 121 -7.96 -12.61 -21.84
N MET A 122 -6.74 -12.11 -21.65
CA MET A 122 -6.10 -11.10 -22.47
C MET A 122 -5.02 -11.77 -23.33
N LYS A 123 -5.14 -11.64 -24.65
CA LYS A 123 -4.16 -12.14 -25.61
C LYS A 123 -4.15 -11.27 -26.86
N SER A 124 -3.03 -10.62 -27.13
CA SER A 124 -2.76 -9.85 -28.35
C SER A 124 -1.27 -9.54 -28.41
N GLU A 125 -0.69 -9.34 -29.59
CA GLU A 125 0.71 -8.91 -29.71
C GLU A 125 0.95 -7.57 -29.00
N LYS A 126 0.01 -6.64 -29.14
CA LYS A 126 0.10 -5.28 -28.57
C LYS A 126 -1.27 -4.76 -28.16
N ILE A 127 -1.36 -4.17 -26.96
CA ILE A 127 -2.57 -3.62 -26.36
C ILE A 127 -2.26 -2.23 -25.81
N SER A 128 -3.10 -1.24 -26.13
CA SER A 128 -3.04 0.08 -25.49
C SER A 128 -4.21 0.23 -24.54
N VAL A 129 -3.90 0.50 -23.26
CA VAL A 129 -4.88 0.72 -22.20
C VAL A 129 -4.74 2.18 -21.76
N LYS A 130 -5.76 2.98 -22.11
CA LYS A 130 -5.84 4.43 -21.83
C LYS A 130 -6.83 4.79 -20.72
N LYS A 131 -7.58 3.78 -20.27
CA LYS A 131 -8.58 3.89 -19.20
C LYS A 131 -8.42 2.67 -18.31
N ASP A 132 -8.70 2.86 -17.03
CA ASP A 132 -8.54 1.83 -16.00
C ASP A 132 -9.25 0.54 -16.39
N LEU A 133 -8.53 -0.58 -16.38
CA LEU A 133 -9.09 -1.89 -16.59
C LEU A 133 -9.43 -2.51 -15.24
N ILE A 134 -10.71 -2.78 -14.98
CA ILE A 134 -11.19 -3.28 -13.70
C ILE A 134 -11.68 -4.72 -13.86
N ILE A 135 -10.91 -5.67 -13.35
CA ILE A 135 -11.26 -7.09 -13.32
C ILE A 135 -12.12 -7.36 -12.06
N PRO A 136 -13.36 -7.84 -12.21
CA PRO A 136 -14.22 -8.15 -11.07
C PRO A 136 -13.74 -9.38 -10.30
N SER A 137 -14.25 -9.55 -9.08
CA SER A 137 -14.09 -10.78 -8.32
C SER A 137 -14.86 -11.96 -8.95
N GLY A 138 -14.48 -13.18 -8.58
CA GLY A 138 -15.11 -14.41 -9.06
C GLY A 138 -14.60 -14.89 -10.41
N TYR A 139 -13.44 -14.41 -10.85
CA TYR A 139 -12.75 -14.87 -12.06
C TYR A 139 -11.28 -15.19 -11.77
N THR A 140 -10.58 -15.72 -12.77
CA THR A 140 -9.12 -15.59 -12.90
C THR A 140 -8.82 -14.72 -14.11
N PHE A 141 -8.02 -13.67 -13.93
CA PHE A 141 -7.52 -12.85 -15.03
C PHE A 141 -6.24 -13.44 -15.59
N VAL A 142 -6.24 -13.79 -16.88
CA VAL A 142 -5.13 -14.48 -17.53
C VAL A 142 -4.57 -13.63 -18.66
N VAL A 143 -3.26 -13.37 -18.62
CA VAL A 143 -2.53 -12.74 -19.72
C VAL A 143 -1.61 -13.78 -20.35
N SER A 144 -1.76 -13.99 -21.65
CA SER A 144 -0.98 -14.98 -22.39
C SER A 144 0.39 -14.43 -22.83
N GLY A 145 1.38 -15.31 -22.97
CA GLY A 145 2.73 -14.97 -23.42
C GLY A 145 2.77 -14.23 -24.77
N GLY A 146 3.81 -13.40 -24.93
CA GLY A 146 3.98 -12.48 -26.06
C GLY A 146 3.06 -11.27 -26.07
N THR A 147 2.27 -11.07 -25.01
CA THR A 147 1.40 -9.88 -24.92
C THR A 147 2.19 -8.66 -24.46
N THR A 148 2.18 -7.59 -25.25
CA THR A 148 2.67 -6.27 -24.82
C THR A 148 1.49 -5.38 -24.43
N ILE A 149 1.42 -4.98 -23.17
CA ILE A 149 0.41 -4.07 -22.60
C ILE A 149 1.07 -2.71 -22.35
N ILE A 150 0.54 -1.66 -22.98
CA ILE A 150 1.00 -0.28 -22.82
C ILE A 150 -0.05 0.51 -22.05
N LEU A 151 0.28 0.88 -20.82
CA LEU A 151 -0.50 1.79 -20.00
C LEU A 151 -0.10 3.24 -20.29
N SER A 152 -1.09 4.08 -20.57
CA SER A 152 -0.90 5.50 -20.89
C SER A 152 -2.07 6.33 -20.37
N GLU A 153 -1.94 7.66 -20.39
CA GLU A 153 -2.97 8.60 -19.94
C GLU A 153 -3.41 8.34 -18.49
N GLY A 154 -2.48 7.89 -17.64
CA GLY A 154 -2.76 7.59 -16.23
C GLY A 154 -3.44 6.25 -15.97
N ALA A 155 -3.68 5.41 -16.98
CA ALA A 155 -4.42 4.16 -16.82
C ALA A 155 -3.71 3.13 -15.92
N MET A 156 -4.49 2.32 -15.20
CA MET A 156 -4.03 1.21 -14.37
C MET A 156 -4.85 -0.06 -14.62
N ILE A 157 -4.33 -1.21 -14.15
CA ILE A 157 -5.08 -2.45 -14.05
C ILE A 157 -5.41 -2.69 -12.57
N VAL A 158 -6.69 -2.84 -12.25
CA VAL A 158 -7.16 -3.18 -10.90
C VAL A 158 -7.85 -4.53 -10.96
N SER A 159 -7.39 -5.50 -10.18
CA SER A 159 -7.97 -6.84 -10.13
C SER A 159 -8.48 -7.19 -8.75
N PHE A 160 -9.76 -7.54 -8.66
CA PHE A 160 -10.36 -8.19 -7.48
C PHE A 160 -10.38 -9.72 -7.61
N SER A 161 -9.62 -10.24 -8.56
CA SER A 161 -9.47 -11.66 -8.88
C SER A 161 -7.99 -12.03 -8.95
N PRO A 162 -7.63 -13.30 -8.69
CA PRO A 162 -6.27 -13.78 -8.93
C PRO A 162 -5.84 -13.54 -10.38
N ILE A 163 -4.57 -13.18 -10.55
CA ILE A 163 -3.98 -12.97 -11.88
C ILE A 163 -3.03 -14.11 -12.24
N LYS A 164 -3.01 -14.49 -13.52
CA LYS A 164 -2.06 -15.43 -14.11
C LYS A 164 -1.43 -14.78 -15.34
N ILE A 165 -0.21 -14.25 -15.19
CA ILE A 165 0.54 -13.63 -16.29
C ILE A 165 1.61 -14.62 -16.73
N LEU A 166 1.40 -15.24 -17.90
CA LEU A 166 2.11 -16.44 -18.32
C LEU A 166 2.96 -16.15 -19.56
N GLY A 167 4.13 -15.54 -19.36
CA GLY A 167 5.14 -15.36 -20.39
C GLY A 167 6.01 -16.60 -20.58
N GLU A 168 6.88 -16.53 -21.59
CA GLU A 168 7.97 -17.50 -21.83
C GLU A 168 9.28 -16.72 -21.99
N GLU A 169 10.43 -17.36 -21.77
CA GLU A 169 11.75 -16.71 -21.89
C GLU A 169 11.95 -16.01 -23.25
N ASP A 170 11.61 -16.71 -24.34
CA ASP A 170 11.70 -16.18 -25.71
C ASP A 170 10.51 -15.28 -26.10
N ASN A 171 9.45 -15.29 -25.30
CA ASN A 171 8.19 -14.60 -25.61
C ASN A 171 7.52 -14.05 -24.34
N PRO A 172 8.16 -13.09 -23.66
CA PRO A 172 7.70 -12.61 -22.36
C PRO A 172 6.38 -11.83 -22.47
N VAL A 173 5.69 -11.66 -21.35
CA VAL A 173 4.66 -10.62 -21.24
C VAL A 173 5.34 -9.31 -20.85
N ILE A 174 4.98 -8.21 -21.51
CA ILE A 174 5.53 -6.89 -21.21
C ILE A 174 4.39 -5.99 -20.75
N LEU A 175 4.46 -5.47 -19.52
CA LEU A 175 3.58 -4.42 -19.00
C LEU A 175 4.41 -3.15 -18.81
N ARG A 176 4.14 -2.13 -19.63
CA ARG A 176 4.95 -0.90 -19.61
C ARG A 176 4.17 0.38 -19.80
N SER A 177 4.83 1.51 -19.59
CA SER A 177 4.33 2.82 -19.99
C SER A 177 5.32 3.57 -20.87
N ASP A 178 4.92 3.93 -22.09
CA ASP A 178 5.80 4.66 -23.02
C ASP A 178 5.85 6.17 -22.71
N ASP A 179 4.75 6.75 -22.21
CA ASP A 179 4.64 8.17 -21.84
C ASP A 179 4.99 8.43 -20.36
N GLY A 180 5.25 7.37 -19.61
CA GLY A 180 5.60 7.40 -18.20
C GLY A 180 4.43 7.72 -17.25
N THR A 181 3.20 7.71 -17.75
CA THR A 181 2.00 8.01 -16.95
C THR A 181 1.25 6.76 -16.50
N GLY A 182 1.55 5.59 -17.06
CA GLY A 182 0.86 4.34 -16.78
C GLY A 182 1.05 3.84 -15.36
N GLN A 183 -0.05 3.64 -14.65
CA GLN A 183 -0.12 3.43 -13.21
C GLN A 183 -0.13 1.94 -12.79
N GLY A 184 0.62 1.11 -13.52
CA GLY A 184 0.86 -0.28 -13.15
C GLY A 184 -0.36 -1.16 -12.89
N ILE A 185 -0.21 -2.11 -11.96
CA ILE A 185 -1.20 -3.15 -11.65
C ILE A 185 -1.35 -3.35 -10.15
N VAL A 186 -2.60 -3.52 -9.70
CA VAL A 186 -2.92 -3.85 -8.32
C VAL A 186 -3.91 -5.00 -8.23
N VAL A 187 -3.65 -5.94 -7.33
CA VAL A 187 -4.52 -7.07 -6.99
C VAL A 187 -4.97 -6.94 -5.53
N ILE A 188 -6.28 -6.99 -5.30
CA ILE A 188 -6.91 -6.68 -4.02
C ILE A 188 -7.85 -7.79 -3.60
N GLY A 189 -7.61 -8.38 -2.43
CA GLY A 189 -8.49 -9.36 -1.80
C GLY A 189 -8.73 -10.62 -2.63
N ALA A 190 -7.78 -11.01 -3.49
CA ALA A 190 -7.86 -12.24 -4.25
C ALA A 190 -7.37 -13.41 -3.39
N HIS A 191 -8.27 -14.29 -2.95
CA HIS A 191 -7.90 -15.37 -2.02
C HIS A 191 -7.12 -16.53 -2.66
N GLU A 192 -7.20 -16.70 -3.98
CA GLU A 192 -6.36 -17.67 -4.69
C GLU A 192 -5.01 -17.06 -5.05
N THR A 193 -3.96 -17.89 -5.07
CA THR A 193 -2.61 -17.45 -5.39
C THR A 193 -2.50 -16.99 -6.84
N SER A 194 -2.10 -15.73 -7.00
CA SER A 194 -1.69 -15.18 -8.30
C SER A 194 -0.36 -15.76 -8.73
N PHE A 195 -0.14 -15.86 -10.03
CA PHE A 195 1.09 -16.41 -10.59
C PHE A 195 1.59 -15.55 -11.75
N MET A 196 2.86 -15.17 -11.71
CA MET A 196 3.50 -14.40 -12.78
C MET A 196 4.82 -15.05 -13.14
N GLU A 197 5.01 -15.31 -14.43
CA GLU A 197 6.22 -15.93 -14.95
C GLU A 197 6.66 -15.25 -16.25
N HIS A 198 7.97 -14.95 -16.37
CA HIS A 198 8.55 -14.27 -17.53
C HIS A 198 7.84 -12.97 -17.91
N VAL A 199 7.70 -12.07 -16.92
CA VAL A 199 7.03 -10.77 -17.07
C VAL A 199 8.04 -9.64 -16.94
N VAL A 200 7.96 -8.65 -17.83
CA VAL A 200 8.72 -7.41 -17.76
C VAL A 200 7.78 -6.26 -17.38
N PHE A 201 8.00 -5.67 -16.22
CA PHE A 201 7.39 -4.44 -15.76
C PHE A 201 8.34 -3.27 -16.03
N ASP A 202 7.92 -2.30 -16.83
CA ASP A 202 8.81 -1.21 -17.26
C ASP A 202 8.17 0.19 -17.19
N ASN A 203 8.87 1.12 -16.55
CA ASN A 203 8.54 2.54 -16.60
C ASN A 203 7.17 2.90 -16.00
N LEU A 204 6.69 2.11 -15.04
CA LEU A 204 5.38 2.24 -14.40
C LEU A 204 5.42 3.19 -13.20
N THR A 205 4.29 3.80 -12.88
CA THR A 205 4.04 4.62 -11.68
C THR A 205 2.98 3.97 -10.79
N PRO A 206 2.79 4.39 -9.53
CA PRO A 206 1.77 3.79 -8.68
C PRO A 206 0.35 4.27 -9.02
N PRO A 207 -0.69 3.44 -8.76
CA PRO A 207 -2.09 3.84 -8.78
C PRO A 207 -2.40 5.07 -7.91
N VAL A 208 -2.95 6.11 -8.54
CA VAL A 208 -3.37 7.35 -7.87
C VAL A 208 -4.71 7.82 -8.40
N ARG A 209 -5.75 7.82 -7.56
CA ARG A 209 -7.08 8.38 -7.84
C ARG A 209 -7.61 9.09 -6.61
N GLN A 210 -7.85 10.39 -6.68
CA GLN A 210 -8.50 11.24 -5.66
C GLN A 210 -8.89 10.54 -4.34
N GLY A 211 -7.95 10.53 -3.37
CA GLY A 211 -8.15 9.94 -2.04
C GLY A 211 -7.84 8.44 -1.92
N TRP A 212 -7.36 7.82 -3.00
CA TRP A 212 -6.81 6.48 -3.05
C TRP A 212 -5.45 6.55 -3.75
N GLU A 213 -4.39 6.42 -2.97
CA GLU A 213 -3.00 6.50 -3.40
C GLU A 213 -2.31 5.25 -2.88
N LEU A 214 -1.71 4.51 -3.80
CA LEU A 214 -0.82 3.40 -3.47
C LEU A 214 0.63 3.86 -3.66
N THR A 215 1.54 3.15 -3.03
CA THR A 215 2.99 3.39 -3.08
C THR A 215 3.65 2.53 -4.15
N GLY A 216 3.08 1.34 -4.39
CA GLY A 216 3.54 0.33 -5.35
C GLY A 216 3.14 0.54 -6.80
N ALA A 217 4.06 0.32 -7.75
CA ALA A 217 3.72 0.15 -9.17
C ALA A 217 3.08 -1.21 -9.47
N VAL A 218 3.52 -2.24 -8.75
CA VAL A 218 2.91 -3.57 -8.73
C VAL A 218 2.52 -3.88 -7.30
N THR A 219 1.22 -4.06 -7.03
CA THR A 219 0.73 -4.21 -5.66
C THR A 219 -0.10 -5.47 -5.48
N PHE A 220 0.16 -6.21 -4.39
CA PHE A 220 -0.65 -7.31 -3.93
C PHE A 220 -1.11 -7.05 -2.49
N TYR A 221 -2.39 -6.77 -2.31
CA TYR A 221 -2.98 -6.49 -1.01
C TYR A 221 -3.95 -7.61 -0.64
N GLU A 222 -3.69 -8.29 0.49
CA GLU A 222 -4.46 -9.46 0.94
C GLU A 222 -4.69 -10.48 -0.19
N SER A 223 -3.64 -10.69 -1.00
CA SER A 223 -3.66 -11.47 -2.24
C SER A 223 -2.33 -12.22 -2.39
N PRO A 224 -2.28 -13.54 -2.15
CA PRO A 224 -1.03 -14.28 -2.25
C PRO A 224 -0.52 -14.34 -3.70
N VAL A 225 0.81 -14.38 -3.86
CA VAL A 225 1.44 -14.34 -5.19
C VAL A 225 2.75 -15.13 -5.29
N ILE A 226 2.95 -15.78 -6.43
CA ILE A 226 4.23 -16.35 -6.85
C ILE A 226 4.74 -15.58 -8.08
N ILE A 227 5.97 -15.11 -8.02
CA ILE A 227 6.64 -14.29 -9.05
C ILE A 227 7.93 -15.02 -9.45
N GLN A 228 8.04 -15.41 -10.71
CA GLN A 228 9.17 -16.20 -11.21
C GLN A 228 9.73 -15.60 -12.49
N ASN A 229 11.06 -15.51 -12.59
CA ASN A 229 11.72 -15.10 -13.84
C ASN A 229 11.26 -13.72 -14.35
N CYS A 230 10.93 -12.79 -13.44
CA CYS A 230 10.39 -11.48 -13.79
C CYS A 230 11.46 -10.39 -13.74
N VAL A 231 11.24 -9.32 -14.49
CA VAL A 231 12.07 -8.12 -14.49
C VAL A 231 11.20 -6.92 -14.14
N PHE A 232 11.62 -6.16 -13.14
CA PHE A 232 11.06 -4.87 -12.79
C PHE A 232 12.12 -3.81 -13.06
N GLN A 233 11.85 -2.89 -13.98
CA GLN A 233 12.83 -1.91 -14.41
C GLN A 233 12.26 -0.50 -14.57
N ASN A 234 13.07 0.50 -14.23
CA ASN A 234 12.74 1.92 -14.40
C ASN A 234 11.43 2.36 -13.72
N CYS A 235 10.97 1.63 -12.69
CA CYS A 235 9.73 1.95 -12.00
C CYS A 235 9.89 3.25 -11.21
N ARG A 236 8.93 4.16 -11.40
CA ARG A 236 8.84 5.47 -10.76
C ARG A 236 7.79 5.44 -9.67
N ALA A 237 8.11 4.72 -8.61
CA ALA A 237 7.24 4.48 -7.47
C ALA A 237 8.06 4.54 -6.18
N GLU A 238 7.38 4.75 -5.06
CA GLU A 238 8.00 4.54 -3.74
C GLU A 238 8.39 3.07 -3.61
N ASP A 239 7.49 2.16 -4.01
CA ASP A 239 7.77 0.74 -4.06
C ASP A 239 7.63 0.24 -5.50
N THR A 240 8.64 -0.46 -6.00
CA THR A 240 8.51 -1.11 -7.32
C THR A 240 7.51 -2.27 -7.24
N LEU A 241 7.66 -3.12 -6.22
CA LEU A 241 6.72 -4.17 -5.84
C LEU A 241 6.35 -3.98 -4.37
N ASN A 242 5.05 -3.88 -4.08
CA ASN A 242 4.53 -3.76 -2.72
C ASN A 242 3.56 -4.91 -2.41
N ILE A 243 3.86 -5.67 -1.36
CA ILE A 243 3.07 -6.81 -0.93
C ILE A 243 2.62 -6.57 0.50
N ILE A 244 1.31 -6.60 0.73
CA ILE A 244 0.70 -6.25 2.01
C ILE A 244 -0.19 -7.40 2.48
N ARG A 245 0.03 -7.87 3.71
CA ARG A 245 -0.78 -8.91 4.38
C ARG A 245 -1.04 -10.14 3.52
N SER A 246 0.01 -10.64 2.88
CA SER A 246 -0.08 -11.74 1.91
C SER A 246 1.06 -12.73 2.07
N GLU A 247 0.81 -13.95 1.59
CA GLU A 247 1.87 -14.93 1.36
C GLU A 247 2.52 -14.70 0.00
N PHE A 248 3.85 -14.78 -0.09
CA PHE A 248 4.52 -14.60 -1.38
C PHE A 248 5.78 -15.44 -1.60
N SER A 249 6.13 -15.61 -2.88
CA SER A 249 7.45 -16.11 -3.30
C SER A 249 7.94 -15.31 -4.51
N VAL A 250 9.15 -14.73 -4.42
CA VAL A 250 9.85 -14.06 -5.52
C VAL A 250 11.09 -14.87 -5.86
N ILE A 251 11.17 -15.41 -7.07
CA ILE A 251 12.20 -16.36 -7.48
C ILE A 251 12.83 -15.89 -8.79
N ASN A 252 14.16 -15.97 -8.86
CA ASN A 252 14.95 -15.70 -10.07
C ASN A 252 14.54 -14.40 -10.78
N SER A 253 14.35 -13.32 -10.02
CA SER A 253 13.82 -12.06 -10.55
C SER A 253 14.84 -10.93 -10.42
N LEU A 254 14.73 -9.94 -11.30
CA LEU A 254 15.61 -8.79 -11.36
C LEU A 254 14.82 -7.50 -11.09
N PHE A 255 15.32 -6.70 -10.14
CA PHE A 255 14.87 -5.35 -9.88
C PHE A 255 16.00 -4.40 -10.26
N ARG A 256 15.75 -3.47 -11.20
CA ARG A 256 16.77 -2.57 -11.70
C ARG A 256 16.27 -1.14 -11.85
N ASP A 257 17.10 -0.18 -11.50
CA ASP A 257 16.84 1.25 -11.74
C ASP A 257 15.51 1.71 -11.08
N ALA A 258 15.26 1.25 -9.84
CA ALA A 258 14.09 1.64 -9.06
C ALA A 258 14.27 3.06 -8.48
N GLN A 259 13.24 3.91 -8.58
CA GLN A 259 13.30 5.29 -8.09
C GLN A 259 13.34 5.40 -6.56
N SER A 260 12.88 4.37 -5.84
CA SER A 260 13.03 4.24 -4.39
C SER A 260 13.20 2.75 -4.07
N ASP A 261 12.26 2.13 -3.35
CA ASP A 261 12.40 0.77 -2.86
C ASP A 261 12.05 -0.23 -3.96
N ALA A 262 12.80 -1.33 -4.01
CA ALA A 262 12.56 -2.37 -5.01
C ALA A 262 11.44 -3.31 -4.57
N ILE A 263 11.49 -3.80 -3.33
CA ILE A 263 10.41 -4.60 -2.74
C ILE A 263 10.13 -4.08 -1.34
N ASP A 264 8.86 -3.78 -1.09
CA ASP A 264 8.31 -3.51 0.24
C ASP A 264 7.32 -4.64 0.61
N CYS A 265 7.52 -5.24 1.79
CA CYS A 265 6.66 -6.28 2.33
C CYS A 265 6.16 -5.97 3.75
N ASP A 266 4.89 -5.63 3.84
CA ASP A 266 4.19 -5.27 5.08
C ASP A 266 3.31 -6.41 5.59
N PHE A 267 3.59 -6.90 6.81
CA PHE A 267 2.81 -7.94 7.50
C PHE A 267 2.67 -9.25 6.69
N CYS A 268 3.75 -9.66 6.04
CA CYS A 268 3.77 -10.78 5.11
C CYS A 268 4.48 -12.01 5.67
N GLU A 269 4.21 -13.15 5.03
CA GLU A 269 4.99 -14.39 5.18
C GLU A 269 5.47 -14.81 3.78
N GLY A 270 6.76 -15.05 3.58
CA GLY A 270 7.23 -15.34 2.23
C GLY A 270 8.72 -15.53 2.05
N GLU A 271 9.13 -15.64 0.78
CA GLU A 271 10.52 -15.83 0.43
C GLU A 271 10.98 -15.08 -0.82
N ILE A 272 12.26 -14.70 -0.82
CA ILE A 272 12.97 -14.11 -1.95
C ILE A 272 14.18 -14.98 -2.25
N LEU A 273 14.20 -15.61 -3.42
CA LEU A 273 15.18 -16.62 -3.82
C LEU A 273 15.87 -16.21 -5.12
N ASP A 274 17.19 -16.39 -5.18
CA ASP A 274 18.00 -16.33 -6.41
C ASP A 274 17.79 -15.03 -7.23
N SER A 275 17.54 -13.91 -6.54
CA SER A 275 17.10 -12.65 -7.15
C SER A 275 18.16 -11.55 -7.02
N SER A 276 18.08 -10.57 -7.91
CA SER A 276 19.09 -9.50 -8.01
C SER A 276 18.45 -8.11 -7.98
N PHE A 277 19.13 -7.19 -7.31
CA PHE A 277 18.73 -5.79 -7.12
C PHE A 277 19.88 -4.89 -7.54
N VAL A 278 19.65 -3.98 -8.47
CA VAL A 278 20.72 -3.20 -9.10
C VAL A 278 20.28 -1.75 -9.29
N SER A 279 21.06 -0.80 -8.78
CA SER A 279 20.81 0.64 -8.94
C SER A 279 19.43 1.09 -8.39
N CYS A 280 19.03 0.58 -7.23
CA CYS A 280 17.81 1.02 -6.53
C CYS A 280 18.15 2.21 -5.63
N ILE A 281 17.42 3.31 -5.72
CA ILE A 281 17.72 4.53 -4.94
C ILE A 281 17.38 4.35 -3.45
N GLY A 282 16.31 3.63 -3.14
CA GLY A 282 15.89 3.32 -1.77
C GLY A 282 16.47 1.99 -1.29
N ASP A 283 15.62 1.20 -0.62
CA ASP A 283 15.97 -0.12 -0.12
C ASP A 283 15.81 -1.20 -1.21
N ALA A 284 16.69 -2.21 -1.22
CA ALA A 284 16.51 -3.34 -2.13
C ALA A 284 15.37 -4.26 -1.64
N VAL A 285 15.31 -4.48 -0.34
CA VAL A 285 14.26 -5.23 0.34
C VAL A 285 13.95 -4.50 1.65
N ASP A 286 12.76 -3.89 1.77
CA ASP A 286 12.23 -3.37 3.05
C ASP A 286 11.10 -4.28 3.54
N VAL A 287 11.16 -4.64 4.82
CA VAL A 287 10.16 -5.51 5.45
C VAL A 287 9.74 -4.96 6.79
N SER A 288 8.44 -4.94 7.04
CA SER A 288 7.82 -4.40 8.25
C SER A 288 6.76 -5.38 8.77
N GLY A 289 6.86 -5.78 10.06
CA GLY A 289 5.93 -6.74 10.67
C GLY A 289 5.88 -8.13 10.02
N SER A 290 6.94 -8.55 9.31
CA SER A 290 6.92 -9.70 8.39
C SER A 290 7.85 -10.85 8.82
N ASN A 291 7.57 -12.06 8.34
CA ASN A 291 8.44 -13.25 8.49
C ASN A 291 8.95 -13.72 7.12
N ILE A 292 10.18 -13.35 6.79
CA ILE A 292 10.72 -13.50 5.42
C ILE A 292 11.98 -14.35 5.40
N LYS A 293 12.03 -15.25 4.41
CA LYS A 293 13.22 -16.05 4.09
C LYS A 293 13.91 -15.52 2.84
N ILE A 294 15.22 -15.24 2.92
CA ILE A 294 15.99 -14.71 1.78
C ILE A 294 17.12 -15.69 1.43
N ARG A 295 17.26 -16.09 0.18
CA ARG A 295 18.33 -16.99 -0.27
C ARG A 295 18.99 -16.49 -1.55
N ASN A 296 20.31 -16.54 -1.59
CA ASN A 296 21.11 -16.35 -2.79
C ASN A 296 20.77 -15.05 -3.53
N ILE A 297 20.75 -13.92 -2.82
CA ILE A 297 20.47 -12.63 -3.46
C ILE A 297 21.74 -11.81 -3.66
N THR A 298 21.70 -10.96 -4.68
CA THR A 298 22.70 -9.91 -4.89
C THR A 298 22.03 -8.55 -4.89
N ALA A 299 22.58 -7.61 -4.14
CA ALA A 299 22.12 -6.22 -4.12
C ALA A 299 23.32 -5.31 -4.38
N SER A 300 23.27 -4.51 -5.44
CA SER A 300 24.39 -3.68 -5.86
C SER A 300 23.94 -2.25 -6.17
N LYS A 301 24.74 -1.26 -5.74
CA LYS A 301 24.44 0.17 -5.93
C LYS A 301 23.09 0.56 -5.35
N ILE A 302 22.91 0.23 -4.07
CA ILE A 302 21.64 0.47 -3.34
C ILE A 302 21.78 1.74 -2.52
N GLY A 303 20.95 2.74 -2.80
CA GLY A 303 21.11 4.08 -2.25
C GLY A 303 20.87 4.17 -0.74
N ASP A 304 20.01 3.31 -0.17
CA ASP A 304 19.81 3.23 1.28
C ASP A 304 20.21 1.87 1.87
N LYS A 305 19.32 0.88 1.99
CA LYS A 305 19.63 -0.43 2.61
C LYS A 305 19.52 -1.60 1.65
N GLY A 306 20.53 -2.46 1.60
CA GLY A 306 20.46 -3.73 0.87
C GLY A 306 19.37 -4.66 1.40
N ILE A 307 19.26 -4.80 2.73
CA ILE A 307 18.12 -5.44 3.40
C ILE A 307 17.75 -4.59 4.61
N SER A 308 16.48 -4.25 4.75
CA SER A 308 15.93 -3.48 5.85
C SER A 308 14.81 -4.28 6.52
N ALA A 309 14.97 -4.59 7.80
CA ALA A 309 13.95 -5.25 8.61
C ALA A 309 13.50 -4.34 9.75
N GLY A 310 12.21 -4.07 9.85
CA GLY A 310 11.62 -3.22 10.88
C GLY A 310 10.35 -3.81 11.51
N GLU A 311 9.86 -3.13 12.54
CA GLU A 311 8.55 -3.36 13.14
C GLU A 311 8.27 -4.81 13.57
N LYS A 312 9.16 -5.41 14.38
CA LYS A 312 9.08 -6.82 14.84
C LYS A 312 9.17 -7.86 13.72
N SER A 313 9.84 -7.55 12.62
CA SER A 313 10.08 -8.52 11.56
C SER A 313 11.06 -9.62 11.99
N TYR A 314 10.91 -10.80 11.40
CA TYR A 314 11.88 -11.88 11.45
C TYR A 314 12.40 -12.16 10.04
N VAL A 315 13.72 -12.05 9.85
CA VAL A 315 14.37 -12.36 8.57
C VAL A 315 15.40 -13.46 8.77
N ASP A 316 15.25 -14.57 8.05
CA ASP A 316 16.28 -15.61 7.94
C ASP A 316 16.89 -15.57 6.54
N ALA A 317 18.13 -15.09 6.43
CA ALA A 317 18.82 -14.90 5.15
C ALA A 317 20.04 -15.82 5.01
N ALA A 318 20.31 -16.31 3.81
CA ALA A 318 21.56 -17.02 3.53
C ALA A 318 22.06 -16.79 2.10
N GLY A 319 23.37 -16.65 1.92
CA GLY A 319 23.96 -16.37 0.60
C GLY A 319 23.59 -14.97 0.13
N VAL A 320 23.92 -13.95 0.91
CA VAL A 320 23.59 -12.55 0.59
C VAL A 320 24.86 -11.82 0.22
N SER A 321 24.86 -11.15 -0.93
CA SER A 321 25.93 -10.25 -1.36
C SER A 321 25.38 -8.84 -1.49
N VAL A 322 25.89 -7.87 -0.72
CA VAL A 322 25.54 -6.46 -0.86
C VAL A 322 26.78 -5.62 -1.16
N THR A 323 26.76 -4.90 -2.27
CA THR A 323 27.89 -4.09 -2.73
C THR A 323 27.49 -2.65 -3.05
N GLU A 324 28.36 -1.70 -2.75
CA GLU A 324 28.14 -0.27 -3.06
C GLU A 324 26.82 0.29 -2.49
N SER A 325 26.54 0.02 -1.22
CA SER A 325 25.32 0.50 -0.53
C SER A 325 25.61 1.43 0.65
N PHE A 326 24.65 2.27 1.02
CA PHE A 326 24.76 3.06 2.24
C PHE A 326 24.77 2.16 3.48
N ILE A 327 23.84 1.21 3.59
CA ILE A 327 23.85 0.18 4.63
C ILE A 327 23.65 -1.20 4.00
N GLY A 328 24.55 -2.15 4.28
CA GLY A 328 24.41 -3.53 3.80
C GLY A 328 23.14 -4.21 4.32
N THR A 329 22.98 -4.28 5.64
CA THR A 329 21.75 -4.80 6.25
C THR A 329 21.40 -4.07 7.55
N ALA A 330 20.12 -3.74 7.72
CA ALA A 330 19.59 -3.12 8.93
C ALA A 330 18.55 -4.01 9.64
N SER A 331 18.62 -4.04 10.97
CA SER A 331 17.59 -4.58 11.85
C SER A 331 17.10 -3.47 12.78
N LYS A 332 15.80 -3.18 12.75
CA LYS A 332 15.15 -2.05 13.42
C LYS A 332 14.00 -2.52 14.30
N ASP A 333 13.66 -1.77 15.35
CA ASP A 333 12.32 -1.79 15.96
C ASP A 333 11.83 -3.19 16.40
N LEU A 334 12.53 -3.84 17.34
CA LEU A 334 12.28 -5.21 17.82
C LEU A 334 12.41 -6.32 16.76
N SER A 335 12.96 -6.02 15.57
CA SER A 335 13.18 -7.03 14.55
C SER A 335 14.37 -7.93 14.88
N THR A 336 14.35 -9.12 14.29
CA THR A 336 15.43 -10.10 14.38
C THR A 336 15.87 -10.50 12.99
N VAL A 337 17.14 -10.27 12.67
CA VAL A 337 17.75 -10.68 11.40
C VAL A 337 18.81 -11.75 11.67
N LYS A 338 18.67 -12.92 11.05
CA LYS A 338 19.65 -14.01 11.11
C LYS A 338 20.20 -14.27 9.73
N MET A 339 21.52 -14.18 9.58
CA MET A 339 22.18 -14.30 8.28
C MET A 339 23.31 -15.33 8.30
N ARG A 340 23.49 -16.04 7.18
CA ARG A 340 24.60 -16.98 6.96
C ARG A 340 25.23 -16.75 5.59
N ASN A 341 26.55 -16.86 5.48
CA ASN A 341 27.27 -16.67 4.21
C ASN A 341 26.96 -15.30 3.61
N VAL A 342 27.46 -14.25 4.25
CA VAL A 342 27.20 -12.87 3.89
C VAL A 342 28.48 -12.25 3.33
N TYR A 343 28.37 -11.56 2.20
CA TYR A 343 29.46 -10.79 1.60
C TYR A 343 29.05 -9.32 1.49
N MET A 344 29.87 -8.44 2.05
CA MET A 344 29.64 -6.99 2.05
C MET A 344 30.85 -6.29 1.43
N GLU A 345 30.65 -5.48 0.38
CA GLU A 345 31.76 -4.78 -0.27
C GLU A 345 31.47 -3.32 -0.58
N THR A 346 32.39 -2.43 -0.23
CA THR A 346 32.28 -0.98 -0.56
C THR A 346 31.00 -0.35 -0.01
N ASN A 347 30.52 -0.83 1.14
CA ASN A 347 29.36 -0.26 1.83
C ASN A 347 29.80 0.82 2.82
N LYS A 348 29.00 1.87 3.03
CA LYS A 348 29.30 2.85 4.10
C LYS A 348 29.18 2.19 5.48
N TYR A 349 28.06 1.52 5.73
CA TYR A 349 27.86 0.66 6.89
C TYR A 349 27.65 -0.79 6.45
N GLY A 350 28.35 -1.74 7.06
CA GLY A 350 28.11 -3.16 6.79
C GLY A 350 26.76 -3.59 7.36
N PHE A 351 26.57 -3.33 8.66
CA PHE A 351 25.35 -3.66 9.40
C PHE A 351 24.89 -2.49 10.27
N ALA A 352 23.59 -2.30 10.41
CA ALA A 352 22.99 -1.35 11.34
C ALA A 352 21.95 -2.04 12.23
N ILE A 353 22.00 -1.83 13.54
CA ILE A 353 21.12 -2.49 14.51
C ILE A 353 20.69 -1.45 15.55
N TYR A 354 19.43 -1.03 15.51
CA TYR A 354 18.97 0.14 16.26
C TYR A 354 17.46 0.20 16.46
N GLN A 355 17.00 1.11 17.31
CA GLN A 355 15.59 1.47 17.42
C GLN A 355 15.32 2.77 16.66
N LYS A 356 14.44 2.73 15.65
CA LYS A 356 14.00 3.90 14.87
C LYS A 356 12.76 4.54 15.51
N LYS A 357 11.77 3.71 15.88
CA LYS A 357 10.46 4.12 16.36
C LYS A 357 10.33 3.89 17.88
N PRO A 358 9.96 4.92 18.66
CA PRO A 358 9.91 4.83 20.12
C PRO A 358 8.84 3.86 20.65
N GLU A 359 7.77 3.60 19.88
CA GLU A 359 6.72 2.63 20.23
C GLU A 359 7.18 1.16 20.13
N TYR A 360 8.36 0.92 19.55
CA TYR A 360 9.04 -0.37 19.53
C TYR A 360 10.17 -0.40 20.56
N GLY A 361 11.27 -1.06 20.25
CA GLY A 361 12.36 -1.37 21.16
C GLY A 361 13.60 -1.83 20.40
N PRO A 362 14.66 -2.22 21.13
CA PRO A 362 15.94 -2.61 20.54
C PRO A 362 15.83 -3.82 19.62
N ALA A 363 16.69 -3.86 18.59
CA ALA A 363 16.67 -4.89 17.56
C ALA A 363 17.82 -5.90 17.74
N GLU A 364 17.73 -7.02 17.01
CA GLU A 364 18.73 -8.09 17.00
C GLU A 364 19.22 -8.40 15.59
N LEU A 365 20.53 -8.63 15.45
CA LEU A 365 21.12 -9.20 14.25
C LEU A 365 22.24 -10.19 14.56
N ILE A 366 22.13 -11.40 14.02
CA ILE A 366 23.16 -12.45 14.09
C ILE A 366 23.63 -12.79 12.68
N ALA A 367 24.91 -12.57 12.36
CA ALA A 367 25.49 -13.06 11.12
C ALA A 367 26.61 -14.08 11.36
N THR A 368 26.61 -15.12 10.55
CA THR A 368 27.63 -16.18 10.55
C THR A 368 28.26 -16.30 9.18
N ASN A 369 29.57 -16.53 9.14
CA ASN A 369 30.34 -16.53 7.91
C ASN A 369 30.15 -15.22 7.13
N ALA A 370 30.27 -14.10 7.85
CA ALA A 370 30.19 -12.75 7.30
C ALA A 370 31.58 -12.27 6.90
N TYR A 371 31.73 -11.94 5.63
CA TYR A 371 32.93 -11.40 5.01
C TYR A 371 32.67 -9.97 4.57
N TYR A 372 33.67 -9.11 4.74
CA TYR A 372 33.56 -7.71 4.39
C TYR A 372 34.85 -7.21 3.77
N ASN A 373 34.71 -6.37 2.74
CA ASN A 373 35.82 -5.76 2.02
C ASN A 373 35.54 -4.27 1.80
N HIS A 374 36.49 -3.38 2.12
CA HIS A 374 36.33 -1.93 1.93
C HIS A 374 35.03 -1.32 2.52
N VAL A 375 34.56 -1.84 3.66
CA VAL A 375 33.41 -1.26 4.39
C VAL A 375 33.92 -0.17 5.34
N GLU A 376 33.39 1.06 5.21
CA GLU A 376 33.87 2.22 5.98
C GLU A 376 33.67 2.03 7.50
N GLN A 377 32.45 1.67 7.90
CA GLN A 377 32.13 1.29 9.26
C GLN A 377 31.44 -0.07 9.28
N PHE A 378 32.14 -1.08 9.80
CA PHE A 378 31.66 -2.47 9.78
C PHE A 378 30.27 -2.64 10.41
N VAL A 379 30.02 -1.99 11.55
CA VAL A 379 28.74 -2.06 12.25
C VAL A 379 28.37 -0.72 12.91
N LEU A 380 27.10 -0.38 12.86
CA LEU A 380 26.44 0.64 13.66
C LEU A 380 25.50 -0.07 14.64
N LEU A 381 25.86 -0.13 15.92
CA LEU A 381 25.10 -0.85 16.95
C LEU A 381 24.71 0.11 18.08
N GLU A 382 23.41 0.34 18.20
CA GLU A 382 22.84 1.20 19.24
C GLU A 382 22.80 0.51 20.61
N GLU A 383 22.99 1.30 21.68
CA GLU A 383 22.81 0.83 23.06
C GLU A 383 21.45 0.14 23.25
N GLY A 384 21.45 -1.01 23.93
CA GLY A 384 20.26 -1.84 24.15
C GLY A 384 19.98 -2.86 23.04
N SER A 385 20.46 -2.63 21.82
CA SER A 385 20.35 -3.61 20.72
C SER A 385 21.42 -4.71 20.81
N TYR A 386 21.20 -5.83 20.12
CA TYR A 386 22.09 -6.99 20.16
C TYR A 386 22.66 -7.34 18.78
N GLY A 387 23.98 -7.49 18.72
CA GLY A 387 24.69 -7.90 17.51
C GLY A 387 25.67 -9.03 17.78
N LYS A 388 25.68 -10.05 16.92
CA LYS A 388 26.67 -11.15 16.96
C LYS A 388 27.19 -11.47 15.56
N MET A 389 28.51 -11.46 15.39
CA MET A 389 29.17 -11.71 14.10
C MET A 389 30.25 -12.77 14.24
N ASN A 390 30.22 -13.82 13.41
CA ASN A 390 31.24 -14.88 13.37
C ASN A 390 31.56 -15.44 14.78
N ASN A 391 30.52 -15.74 15.56
CA ASN A 391 30.57 -16.19 16.95
C ASN A 391 31.01 -15.18 18.02
N THR A 392 31.34 -13.95 17.64
CA THR A 392 31.71 -12.87 18.56
C THR A 392 30.53 -11.93 18.82
N VAL A 393 30.20 -11.69 20.10
CA VAL A 393 29.22 -10.67 20.48
C VAL A 393 29.83 -9.29 20.31
N LEU A 394 29.12 -8.41 19.62
CA LEU A 394 29.54 -7.04 19.37
C LEU A 394 29.22 -6.15 20.57
N GLN A 395 30.02 -5.10 20.77
CA GLN A 395 29.75 -4.06 21.75
C GLN A 395 29.04 -2.88 21.07
N PRO A 396 28.01 -2.29 21.70
CA PRO A 396 27.40 -1.06 21.20
C PRO A 396 28.44 0.04 21.00
N ASN A 397 28.29 0.80 19.91
CA ASN A 397 29.21 1.87 19.55
C ASN A 397 28.54 3.22 19.35
N VAL A 398 27.21 3.29 19.46
CA VAL A 398 26.46 4.55 19.41
C VAL A 398 25.34 4.56 20.44
N LYS A 399 25.03 5.74 20.98
CA LYS A 399 23.89 5.95 21.89
C LYS A 399 22.56 6.03 21.15
N SER A 400 22.58 6.59 19.95
CA SER A 400 21.41 6.77 19.10
C SER A 400 21.84 6.75 17.64
N ALA A 401 21.55 5.66 16.93
CA ALA A 401 21.73 5.57 15.50
C ALA A 401 20.78 6.53 14.75
N MET A 402 19.59 6.77 15.30
CA MET A 402 18.62 7.72 14.74
C MET A 402 19.22 9.10 14.49
N SER A 403 19.94 9.66 15.46
CA SER A 403 20.55 10.99 15.29
C SER A 403 21.68 11.01 14.25
N LEU A 404 22.34 9.89 14.01
CA LEU A 404 23.42 9.76 13.02
C LEU A 404 22.90 9.53 11.60
N LEU A 405 21.86 8.71 11.46
CA LEU A 405 21.31 8.31 10.18
C LEU A 405 20.27 9.32 9.65
N TYR A 406 19.50 9.95 10.54
CA TYR A 406 18.35 10.79 10.18
C TYR A 406 18.40 12.20 10.80
N GLY A 407 19.33 12.48 11.71
CA GLY A 407 19.39 13.75 12.46
C GLY A 407 19.92 14.97 11.68
N LYS A 408 19.87 14.94 10.35
CA LYS A 408 20.09 16.09 9.48
C LYS A 408 18.81 16.41 8.72
N GLU A 409 17.79 16.84 9.45
CA GLU A 409 16.69 17.63 8.89
C GLU A 409 16.90 19.11 9.21
#